data_AF-A0A6P2DTP3-F1
#
_entry.id   AF-A0A6P2DTP3-F1
#
_cell.length_a   1.000
_cell.length_b   1.000
_cell.length_c   1.000
_cell.angle_alpha   90.00
_cell.angle_beta   90.00
_cell.angle_gamma   90.00
#
_symmetry.space_group_name_H-M   'P 1'
#
loop_
_entity.id
_entity.type
_entity.pdbx_description
1 polymer ?
#
loop_
_entity_poly.entity_id
_entity_poly.type
_entity_poly.pdbx_seq_one_letter_code
_entity_poly.pdbx_strand_id
1 'polypeptide(L)'
;MNFLDGHLFPENQQPLVITAAPYAPSWVPSDFPGEIAVTMEEQIQKAVDCYEAGATVLHLHVRELDGKGSKRLSKFNELIAGVRERVPEMIIQVGGSISFAPETDGAAAKWLSDDTRHMLAELEPKPDQVTVTINTSQMNILEQFDARDIQGTSMEDPAVFNAYKEMTVPAQPGWAEEHIRRLSAAGIQSAFQCYNINSFESVERLMRRGIYKGPLALNWVAIGGGMDAPNIYNLANFVRAVPDGAMLTVESSVLNVLPINMMGIALGLHVRCGTEDNLWNQTRTAKIGTVAQIEQLVRIAGEFGRPIATAQQAREICKIGVFYDTVEETLLANGFAPNRNGGQQGFLRKAA
;
A
#
# COMPACT_ATOMS: atom_id res chain seq x y z
N MET A 1 14.51 4.08 11.30
CA MET A 1 13.80 4.25 12.56
C MET A 1 14.70 3.81 13.70
N ASN A 2 14.68 4.52 14.81
CA ASN A 2 15.51 4.26 15.97
C ASN A 2 14.73 3.47 17.03
N PHE A 3 15.21 2.27 17.34
CA PHE A 3 14.63 1.37 18.34
C PHE A 3 15.44 1.50 19.64
N LEU A 4 15.18 2.57 20.39
CA LEU A 4 15.83 2.85 21.67
C LEU A 4 14.93 2.46 22.85
N ASP A 5 15.38 2.75 24.07
CA ASP A 5 14.75 2.34 25.32
C ASP A 5 13.23 2.58 25.32
N GLY A 6 12.47 1.49 25.49
CA GLY A 6 11.01 1.53 25.57
C GLY A 6 10.25 1.68 24.26
N HIS A 7 10.92 1.70 23.09
CA HIS A 7 10.25 1.79 21.77
C HIS A 7 9.22 0.68 21.53
N LEU A 8 9.47 -0.51 22.09
CA LEU A 8 8.59 -1.67 21.96
C LEU A 8 7.55 -1.80 23.08
N PHE A 9 7.50 -0.83 24.00
CA PHE A 9 6.49 -0.85 25.05
C PHE A 9 5.14 -0.40 24.47
N PRO A 10 4.04 -1.10 24.74
CA PRO A 10 2.75 -0.80 24.14
C PRO A 10 2.29 0.65 24.32
N GLU A 11 2.57 1.26 25.47
CA GLU A 11 2.22 2.65 25.78
C GLU A 11 2.99 3.69 24.94
N ASN A 12 4.11 3.30 24.33
CA ASN A 12 4.94 4.15 23.48
C ASN A 12 4.70 3.89 21.98
N GLN A 13 3.89 2.89 21.63
CA GLN A 13 3.54 2.59 20.25
C GLN A 13 2.25 3.29 19.85
N GLN A 14 2.21 3.81 18.63
CA GLN A 14 0.94 4.25 18.05
C GLN A 14 -0.04 3.07 17.97
N PRO A 15 -1.35 3.30 18.19
CA PRO A 15 -2.37 2.30 17.88
C PRO A 15 -2.19 1.73 16.47
N LEU A 16 -2.47 0.45 16.30
CA LEU A 16 -2.25 -0.25 15.05
C LEU A 16 -3.28 0.21 14.01
N VAL A 17 -2.79 0.87 12.96
CA VAL A 17 -3.53 1.02 11.70
C VAL A 17 -3.47 -0.29 10.92
N ILE A 18 -4.64 -0.79 10.53
CA ILE A 18 -4.79 -1.93 9.63
C ILE A 18 -5.34 -1.41 8.29
N THR A 19 -4.63 -1.70 7.22
CA THR A 19 -5.06 -1.46 5.84
C THR A 19 -5.70 -2.73 5.28
N ALA A 20 -6.95 -2.64 4.84
CA ALA A 20 -7.67 -3.73 4.19
C ALA A 20 -7.57 -3.60 2.66
N ALA A 21 -7.16 -4.67 1.98
CA ALA A 21 -7.13 -4.78 0.51
C ALA A 21 -8.08 -5.91 0.04
N PRO A 22 -9.41 -5.69 0.04
CA PRO A 22 -10.39 -6.77 -0.14
C PRO A 22 -10.77 -7.07 -1.60
N TYR A 23 -10.30 -6.26 -2.56
CA TYR A 23 -10.84 -6.28 -3.93
C TYR A 23 -10.09 -7.21 -4.87
N ALA A 24 -8.91 -7.67 -4.47
CA ALA A 24 -8.17 -8.77 -5.09
C ALA A 24 -7.88 -8.69 -6.59
N PRO A 25 -7.35 -7.59 -7.15
CA PRO A 25 -7.11 -7.43 -8.59
C PRO A 25 -6.38 -8.59 -9.27
N SER A 26 -5.50 -9.30 -8.56
CA SER A 26 -4.77 -10.48 -9.09
C SER A 26 -5.61 -11.76 -9.19
N TRP A 27 -6.67 -11.86 -8.39
CA TRP A 27 -7.57 -13.01 -8.31
C TRP A 27 -8.91 -12.68 -8.99
N VAL A 28 -9.61 -13.70 -9.50
CA VAL A 28 -10.95 -13.53 -10.07
C VAL A 28 -12.03 -14.06 -9.12
N PRO A 29 -13.30 -13.65 -9.26
CA PRO A 29 -14.35 -14.08 -8.33
C PRO A 29 -14.50 -15.60 -8.16
N SER A 30 -14.22 -16.38 -9.22
CA SER A 30 -14.23 -17.85 -9.13
C SER A 30 -13.11 -18.42 -8.26
N ASP A 31 -12.06 -17.65 -7.99
CA ASP A 31 -10.96 -18.05 -7.10
C ASP A 31 -11.39 -17.98 -5.63
N PHE A 32 -12.40 -17.20 -5.27
CA PHE A 32 -13.00 -17.27 -3.94
C PHE A 32 -14.46 -16.84 -4.00
N PRO A 33 -15.36 -17.74 -4.44
CA PRO A 33 -16.77 -17.41 -4.63
C PRO A 33 -17.42 -16.88 -3.35
N GLY A 34 -18.12 -15.76 -3.47
CA GLY A 34 -18.81 -15.09 -2.36
C GLY A 34 -17.92 -14.18 -1.51
N GLU A 35 -16.60 -14.27 -1.61
CA GLU A 35 -15.68 -13.38 -0.88
C GLU A 35 -15.22 -12.18 -1.73
N ILE A 36 -14.89 -12.41 -3.00
CA ILE A 36 -14.47 -11.36 -3.93
C ILE A 36 -15.73 -10.66 -4.48
N ALA A 37 -16.00 -9.47 -3.96
CA ALA A 37 -17.18 -8.66 -4.30
C ALA A 37 -17.19 -8.18 -5.76
N VAL A 38 -18.34 -8.24 -6.44
CA VAL A 38 -18.48 -7.90 -7.86
C VAL A 38 -19.44 -6.74 -8.09
N THR A 39 -20.64 -6.81 -7.55
CA THR A 39 -21.61 -5.70 -7.67
C THR A 39 -21.15 -4.49 -6.85
N MET A 40 -21.62 -3.30 -7.20
CA MET A 40 -21.25 -2.09 -6.47
C MET A 40 -21.69 -2.16 -4.99
N GLU A 41 -22.89 -2.68 -4.73
CA GLU A 41 -23.38 -2.87 -3.35
C GLU A 41 -22.52 -3.85 -2.57
N GLU A 42 -22.12 -4.98 -3.16
CA GLU A 42 -21.21 -5.92 -2.49
C GLU A 42 -19.84 -5.28 -2.22
N GLN A 43 -19.33 -4.46 -3.15
CA GLN A 43 -18.05 -3.76 -2.99
C GLN A 43 -18.12 -2.73 -1.84
N ILE A 44 -19.21 -1.95 -1.77
CA ILE A 44 -19.46 -1.01 -0.67
C ILE A 44 -19.62 -1.76 0.65
N GLN A 45 -20.43 -2.82 0.68
CA GLN A 45 -20.67 -3.61 1.88
C GLN A 45 -19.38 -4.26 2.38
N LYS A 46 -18.51 -4.74 1.49
CA LYS A 46 -17.21 -5.29 1.88
C LYS A 46 -16.33 -4.25 2.57
N ALA A 47 -16.39 -2.98 2.19
CA ALA A 47 -15.70 -1.90 2.89
C ALA A 47 -16.28 -1.68 4.31
N VAL A 48 -17.61 -1.72 4.46
CA VAL A 48 -18.28 -1.66 5.77
C VAL A 48 -17.79 -2.80 6.66
N ASP A 49 -17.83 -4.05 6.16
CA ASP A 49 -17.44 -5.23 6.91
C ASP A 49 -15.97 -5.15 7.36
N CYS A 50 -15.08 -4.64 6.50
CA CYS A 50 -13.67 -4.45 6.85
C CYS A 50 -13.49 -3.40 7.95
N TYR A 51 -14.26 -2.31 7.90
CA TYR A 51 -14.20 -1.27 8.93
C TYR A 51 -14.72 -1.76 10.27
N GLU A 52 -15.85 -2.46 10.29
CA GLU A 52 -16.43 -3.06 11.50
C GLU A 52 -15.50 -4.11 12.12
N ALA A 53 -14.72 -4.81 11.30
CA ALA A 53 -13.71 -5.76 11.76
C ALA A 53 -12.45 -5.11 12.37
N GLY A 54 -12.23 -3.81 12.14
CA GLY A 54 -11.13 -3.04 12.74
C GLY A 54 -10.14 -2.42 11.75
N ALA A 55 -10.37 -2.50 10.43
CA ALA A 55 -9.53 -1.80 9.47
C ALA A 55 -9.94 -0.32 9.34
N THR A 56 -8.97 0.59 9.42
CA THR A 56 -9.23 2.03 9.30
C THR A 56 -8.83 2.62 7.95
N VAL A 57 -8.10 1.86 7.14
CA VAL A 57 -7.70 2.22 5.78
C VAL A 57 -8.23 1.18 4.81
N LEU A 58 -8.91 1.62 3.75
CA LEU A 58 -9.35 0.79 2.64
C LEU A 58 -8.42 1.01 1.45
N HIS A 59 -7.68 -0.02 1.06
CA HIS A 59 -7.03 -0.08 -0.23
C HIS A 59 -8.06 -0.49 -1.29
N LEU A 60 -8.37 0.44 -2.20
CA LEU A 60 -9.52 0.35 -3.08
C LEU A 60 -9.09 0.07 -4.53
N HIS A 61 -9.65 -1.01 -5.07
CA HIS A 61 -9.81 -1.27 -6.49
C HIS A 61 -11.30 -1.44 -6.78
N VAL A 62 -11.69 -1.36 -8.06
CA VAL A 62 -13.10 -1.52 -8.46
C VAL A 62 -13.22 -2.65 -9.45
N ARG A 63 -14.33 -3.39 -9.41
CA ARG A 63 -14.68 -4.41 -10.39
C ARG A 63 -15.86 -4.04 -11.26
N GLU A 64 -15.84 -4.60 -12.46
CA GLU A 64 -16.96 -4.67 -13.39
C GLU A 64 -17.86 -5.87 -13.06
N LEU A 65 -19.08 -5.89 -13.60
CA LEU A 65 -20.05 -6.97 -13.37
C LEU A 65 -19.61 -8.34 -13.93
N ASP A 66 -18.68 -8.35 -14.89
CA ASP A 66 -18.05 -9.57 -15.39
C ASP A 66 -16.92 -10.09 -14.48
N GLY A 67 -16.69 -9.42 -13.35
CA GLY A 67 -15.67 -9.75 -12.37
C GLY A 67 -14.29 -9.18 -12.68
N LYS A 68 -14.06 -8.54 -13.84
CA LYS A 68 -12.77 -7.95 -14.18
C LYS A 68 -12.52 -6.65 -13.41
N GLY A 69 -11.25 -6.28 -13.24
CA GLY A 69 -10.89 -4.97 -12.69
C GLY A 69 -11.37 -3.82 -13.61
N SER A 70 -12.11 -2.87 -13.04
CA SER A 70 -12.54 -1.66 -13.73
C SER A 70 -11.42 -0.64 -13.85
N LYS A 71 -11.45 0.14 -14.93
CA LYS A 71 -10.55 1.28 -15.19
C LYS A 71 -11.31 2.59 -15.33
N ARG A 72 -12.63 2.57 -15.08
CA ARG A 72 -13.51 3.71 -15.31
C ARG A 72 -13.52 4.58 -14.07
N LEU A 73 -13.07 5.82 -14.19
CA LEU A 73 -13.11 6.79 -13.08
C LEU A 73 -14.52 6.94 -12.50
N SER A 74 -15.56 6.85 -13.33
CA SER A 74 -16.94 6.86 -12.87
C SER A 74 -17.28 5.74 -11.88
N LYS A 75 -16.68 4.55 -12.05
CA LYS A 75 -16.86 3.41 -11.14
C LYS A 75 -16.08 3.58 -9.83
N PHE A 76 -14.89 4.18 -9.89
CA PHE A 76 -14.16 4.60 -8.68
C PHE A 76 -14.93 5.68 -7.93
N ASN A 77 -15.43 6.71 -8.61
CA ASN A 77 -16.25 7.76 -8.01
C ASN A 77 -17.52 7.20 -7.35
N GLU A 78 -18.21 6.26 -8.01
CA GLU A 78 -19.38 5.56 -7.46
C GLU A 78 -19.03 4.79 -6.18
N LEU A 79 -17.95 4.00 -6.18
CA LEU A 79 -17.53 3.25 -4.99
C LEU A 79 -17.07 4.17 -3.86
N ILE A 80 -16.28 5.21 -4.17
CA ILE A 80 -15.82 6.19 -3.18
C ILE A 80 -17.04 6.89 -2.55
N ALA A 81 -18.01 7.33 -3.35
CA ALA A 81 -19.22 7.96 -2.83
C ALA A 81 -20.01 7.03 -1.90
N GLY A 82 -20.22 5.77 -2.31
CA GLY A 82 -20.93 4.78 -1.49
C GLY A 82 -20.21 4.45 -0.18
N VAL A 83 -18.88 4.29 -0.22
CA VAL A 83 -18.07 4.07 0.99
C VAL A 83 -18.12 5.28 1.92
N ARG A 84 -18.04 6.51 1.38
CA ARG A 84 -18.16 7.74 2.18
C ARG A 84 -19.53 7.89 2.83
N GLU A 85 -20.60 7.43 2.18
CA GLU A 85 -21.95 7.46 2.74
C GLU A 85 -22.10 6.46 3.89
N ARG A 86 -21.57 5.24 3.74
CA ARG A 86 -21.74 4.14 4.70
C ARG A 86 -20.72 4.15 5.84
N VAL A 87 -19.50 4.62 5.56
CA VAL A 87 -18.35 4.59 6.46
C VAL A 87 -17.51 5.89 6.32
N PRO A 88 -18.08 7.05 6.65
CA PRO A 88 -17.51 8.36 6.30
C PRO A 88 -16.08 8.58 6.84
N GLU A 89 -15.76 7.99 7.98
CA GLU A 89 -14.47 8.20 8.65
C GLU A 89 -13.32 7.36 8.05
N MET A 90 -13.65 6.27 7.33
CA MET A 90 -12.66 5.35 6.75
C MET A 90 -11.72 6.10 5.81
N ILE A 91 -10.41 5.86 5.95
CA ILE A 91 -9.41 6.42 5.03
C ILE A 91 -9.50 5.63 3.72
N ILE A 92 -9.70 6.34 2.62
CA ILE A 92 -9.77 5.73 1.28
C ILE A 92 -8.43 5.92 0.59
N GLN A 93 -7.74 4.81 0.36
CA GLN A 93 -6.48 4.73 -0.39
C GLN A 93 -6.73 4.03 -1.73
N VAL A 94 -6.75 4.78 -2.83
CA VAL A 94 -6.97 4.21 -4.16
C VAL A 94 -5.67 3.61 -4.70
N GLY A 95 -5.72 2.39 -5.21
CA GLY A 95 -4.58 1.75 -5.85
C GLY A 95 -4.18 2.46 -7.14
N GLY A 96 -3.02 3.14 -7.16
CA GLY A 96 -2.49 3.80 -8.36
C GLY A 96 -1.80 2.86 -9.35
N SER A 97 -1.59 1.60 -8.96
CA SER A 97 -1.14 0.53 -9.83
C SER A 97 -2.32 -0.12 -10.58
N ILE A 98 -3.11 0.68 -11.31
CA ILE A 98 -4.22 0.16 -12.14
C ILE A 98 -3.62 -0.56 -13.36
N SER A 99 -3.04 -1.75 -13.12
CA SER A 99 -2.65 -2.74 -14.12
C SER A 99 -3.72 -3.79 -14.28
N PHE A 100 -3.72 -4.37 -15.49
CA PHE A 100 -4.78 -5.19 -16.02
C PHE A 100 -4.61 -6.62 -15.53
N ALA A 101 -5.66 -7.24 -15.00
CA ALA A 101 -5.77 -8.69 -15.13
C ALA A 101 -5.75 -9.03 -16.64
N PRO A 102 -5.02 -10.06 -17.09
CA PRO A 102 -4.99 -10.47 -18.49
C PRO A 102 -6.41 -10.72 -19.01
N GLU A 103 -6.76 -10.19 -20.18
CA GLU A 103 -7.91 -10.69 -20.92
C GLU A 103 -7.47 -11.99 -21.59
N THR A 104 -8.17 -13.10 -21.33
CA THR A 104 -7.86 -14.39 -21.96
C THR A 104 -7.98 -14.28 -23.47
N ASP A 105 -6.81 -14.14 -24.11
CA ASP A 105 -6.38 -14.57 -25.45
C ASP A 105 -4.88 -14.22 -25.59
N GLY A 106 -4.05 -14.75 -24.67
CA GLY A 106 -2.59 -14.57 -24.71
C GLY A 106 -2.06 -13.14 -24.47
N ALA A 107 -2.85 -12.24 -23.89
CA ALA A 107 -2.45 -10.86 -23.65
C ALA A 107 -1.59 -10.70 -22.38
N ALA A 108 -0.46 -9.98 -22.49
CA ALA A 108 0.29 -9.52 -21.32
C ALA A 108 -0.52 -8.47 -20.52
N ALA A 109 -0.26 -8.36 -19.21
CA ALA A 109 -0.78 -7.25 -18.40
C ALA A 109 -0.35 -5.92 -19.04
N LYS A 110 -1.31 -5.18 -19.60
CA LYS A 110 -1.04 -3.84 -20.14
C LYS A 110 -1.08 -2.84 -18.99
N TRP A 111 -0.42 -1.71 -19.17
CA TRP A 111 -0.58 -0.54 -18.30
C TRP A 111 -1.34 0.53 -19.06
N LEU A 112 -2.08 1.35 -18.32
CA LEU A 112 -2.70 2.53 -18.90
C LEU A 112 -1.63 3.53 -19.34
N SER A 113 -1.97 4.41 -20.29
CA SER A 113 -1.08 5.53 -20.62
C SER A 113 -0.84 6.40 -19.40
N ASP A 114 0.31 7.08 -19.36
CA ASP A 114 0.67 7.99 -18.27
C ASP A 114 -0.43 9.04 -18.01
N ASP A 115 -0.99 9.63 -19.08
CA ASP A 115 -2.11 10.57 -18.98
C ASP A 115 -3.32 9.96 -18.26
N THR A 116 -3.69 8.72 -18.57
CA THR A 116 -4.84 8.06 -17.94
C THR A 116 -4.55 7.76 -16.47
N ARG A 117 -3.32 7.36 -16.13
CA ARG A 117 -2.92 7.11 -14.73
C ARG A 117 -2.92 8.39 -13.91
N HIS A 118 -2.58 9.52 -14.52
CA HIS A 118 -2.65 10.83 -13.87
C HIS A 118 -4.07 11.26 -13.51
N MET A 119 -5.10 10.75 -14.21
CA MET A 119 -6.51 11.09 -13.94
C MET A 119 -7.01 10.63 -12.57
N LEU A 120 -6.24 9.82 -11.81
CA LEU A 120 -6.58 9.53 -10.41
C LEU A 120 -6.56 10.77 -9.51
N ALA A 121 -5.87 11.83 -9.94
CA ALA A 121 -5.94 13.13 -9.28
C ALA A 121 -7.28 13.88 -9.51
N GLU A 122 -8.13 13.37 -10.41
CA GLU A 122 -9.41 13.97 -10.82
C GLU A 122 -10.63 13.20 -10.26
N LEU A 123 -10.40 12.21 -9.39
CA LEU A 123 -11.49 11.46 -8.75
C LEU A 123 -12.35 12.38 -7.87
N GLU A 124 -13.67 12.21 -7.98
CA GLU A 124 -14.68 12.97 -7.24
C GLU A 124 -15.83 12.03 -6.83
N PRO A 125 -16.05 11.75 -5.54
CA PRO A 125 -15.40 12.38 -4.38
C PRO A 125 -13.90 12.07 -4.27
N LYS A 126 -13.14 13.02 -3.70
CA LYS A 126 -11.70 12.87 -3.53
C LYS A 126 -11.36 11.73 -2.56
N PRO A 127 -10.45 10.81 -2.92
CA PRO A 127 -9.87 9.89 -1.96
C PRO A 127 -8.91 10.62 -1.01
N ASP A 128 -8.59 10.00 0.13
CA ASP A 128 -7.60 10.55 1.06
C ASP A 128 -6.18 10.34 0.51
N GLN A 129 -5.95 9.17 -0.10
CA GLN A 129 -4.66 8.74 -0.61
C GLN A 129 -4.79 8.11 -2.01
N VAL A 130 -3.72 8.21 -2.80
CA VAL A 130 -3.48 7.37 -3.97
C VAL A 130 -2.12 6.70 -3.80
N THR A 131 -2.04 5.39 -4.05
CA THR A 131 -0.75 4.71 -3.99
C THR A 131 0.12 5.07 -5.19
N VAL A 132 1.38 5.42 -4.94
CA VAL A 132 2.32 5.84 -5.99
C VAL A 132 3.50 4.89 -6.00
N THR A 133 3.63 4.15 -7.09
CA THR A 133 4.85 3.36 -7.34
C THR A 133 6.03 4.26 -7.66
N ILE A 134 7.19 3.95 -7.10
CA ILE A 134 8.44 4.69 -7.33
C ILE A 134 9.49 3.76 -7.93
N ASN A 135 10.01 4.18 -9.08
CA ASN A 135 10.91 3.43 -9.97
C ASN A 135 10.22 2.27 -10.70
N THR A 136 10.48 2.17 -12.00
CA THR A 136 10.05 1.01 -12.79
C THR A 136 10.73 -0.24 -12.26
N SER A 137 9.96 -1.29 -11.99
CA SER A 137 10.46 -2.58 -11.51
C SER A 137 9.78 -3.75 -12.21
N GLN A 138 10.40 -4.93 -12.17
CA GLN A 138 9.67 -6.17 -12.42
C GLN A 138 8.68 -6.40 -11.25
N MET A 139 7.55 -7.04 -11.55
CA MET A 139 6.50 -7.38 -10.59
C MET A 139 6.04 -8.82 -10.84
N ASN A 140 6.98 -9.76 -10.81
CA ASN A 140 6.67 -11.19 -10.87
C ASN A 140 6.04 -11.63 -9.53
N ILE A 141 4.72 -11.47 -9.40
CA ILE A 141 4.00 -11.80 -8.17
C ILE A 141 4.02 -13.30 -7.86
N LEU A 142 4.25 -14.14 -8.87
CA LEU A 142 4.27 -15.60 -8.74
C LEU A 142 5.57 -16.13 -8.15
N GLU A 143 6.61 -15.29 -8.01
CA GLU A 143 7.91 -15.73 -7.47
C GLU A 143 7.79 -16.26 -6.03
N GLN A 144 6.83 -15.74 -5.26
CA GLN A 144 6.57 -16.18 -3.88
C GLN A 144 5.53 -17.29 -3.78
N PHE A 145 4.82 -17.61 -4.86
CA PHE A 145 3.69 -18.54 -4.82
C PHE A 145 4.21 -19.97 -4.81
N ASP A 146 3.64 -20.80 -3.94
CA ASP A 146 3.78 -22.25 -4.02
C ASP A 146 2.78 -22.81 -5.03
N ALA A 147 3.07 -23.97 -5.63
CA ALA A 147 2.12 -24.64 -6.53
C ALA A 147 0.74 -24.88 -5.87
N ARG A 148 0.71 -25.06 -4.54
CA ARG A 148 -0.53 -25.20 -3.75
C ARG A 148 -1.32 -23.90 -3.64
N ASP A 149 -0.67 -22.74 -3.74
CA ASP A 149 -1.37 -21.45 -3.73
C ASP A 149 -2.09 -21.20 -5.06
N ILE A 150 -1.60 -21.83 -6.14
CA ILE A 150 -2.12 -21.74 -7.50
C ILE A 150 -3.21 -22.78 -7.74
N GLN A 151 -3.09 -23.96 -7.14
CA GLN A 151 -3.97 -25.09 -7.40
C GLN A 151 -5.45 -24.74 -7.17
N GLY A 152 -6.31 -25.01 -8.15
CA GLY A 152 -7.73 -24.70 -8.09
C GLY A 152 -8.05 -23.20 -8.13
N THR A 153 -7.18 -22.40 -8.75
CA THR A 153 -7.41 -20.97 -9.03
C THR A 153 -7.22 -20.69 -10.52
N SER A 154 -7.61 -19.50 -10.96
CA SER A 154 -7.41 -18.99 -12.32
C SER A 154 -5.94 -18.96 -12.75
N MET A 155 -5.00 -18.95 -11.79
CA MET A 155 -3.57 -18.98 -12.07
C MET A 155 -3.05 -20.35 -12.51
N GLU A 156 -3.87 -21.41 -12.51
CA GLU A 156 -3.54 -22.68 -13.18
C GLU A 156 -3.48 -22.53 -14.70
N ASP A 157 -4.20 -21.55 -15.26
CA ASP A 157 -4.13 -21.23 -16.68
C ASP A 157 -2.71 -20.73 -17.04
N PRO A 158 -1.97 -21.42 -17.93
CA PRO A 158 -0.62 -21.02 -18.29
C PRO A 158 -0.51 -19.61 -18.87
N ALA A 159 -1.54 -19.10 -19.55
CA ALA A 159 -1.54 -17.73 -20.06
C ALA A 159 -1.65 -16.71 -18.92
N VAL A 160 -2.52 -16.95 -17.94
CA VAL A 160 -2.65 -16.11 -16.74
C VAL A 160 -1.38 -16.15 -15.92
N PHE A 161 -0.84 -17.36 -15.68
CA PHE A 161 0.42 -17.55 -14.97
C PHE A 161 1.55 -16.77 -15.65
N ASN A 162 1.77 -16.97 -16.95
CA ASN A 162 2.87 -16.31 -17.65
C ASN A 162 2.70 -14.78 -17.69
N ALA A 163 1.47 -14.27 -17.79
CA ALA A 163 1.23 -12.84 -17.79
C ALA A 163 1.60 -12.18 -16.45
N TYR A 164 1.32 -12.83 -15.31
CA TYR A 164 1.76 -12.34 -13.99
C TYR A 164 3.26 -12.55 -13.76
N LYS A 165 3.84 -13.61 -14.31
CA LYS A 165 5.29 -13.88 -14.23
C LYS A 165 6.11 -12.82 -14.95
N GLU A 166 5.65 -12.38 -16.12
CA GLU A 166 6.35 -11.41 -16.97
C GLU A 166 5.91 -9.95 -16.70
N MET A 167 5.13 -9.73 -15.63
CA MET A 167 4.60 -8.40 -15.32
C MET A 167 5.72 -7.46 -14.87
N THR A 168 5.64 -6.22 -15.33
CA THR A 168 6.45 -5.08 -14.86
C THR A 168 5.52 -4.01 -14.34
N VAL A 169 6.01 -3.10 -13.50
CA VAL A 169 5.29 -1.90 -13.07
C VAL A 169 6.04 -0.66 -13.57
N PRO A 170 5.51 0.08 -14.56
CA PRO A 170 6.16 1.27 -15.09
C PRO A 170 5.97 2.45 -14.14
N ALA A 171 7.08 3.01 -13.67
CA ALA A 171 7.08 4.21 -12.84
C ALA A 171 8.35 5.02 -13.13
N GLN A 172 8.44 5.49 -14.38
CA GLN A 172 9.56 6.32 -14.81
C GLN A 172 9.59 7.63 -14.01
N PRO A 173 10.77 8.24 -13.77
CA PRO A 173 10.89 9.44 -12.95
C PRO A 173 9.96 10.58 -13.38
N GLY A 174 9.89 10.86 -14.69
CA GLY A 174 9.01 11.91 -15.21
C GLY A 174 7.52 11.69 -14.91
N TRP A 175 7.05 10.44 -15.04
CA TRP A 175 5.69 10.07 -14.65
C TRP A 175 5.45 10.26 -13.15
N ALA A 176 6.36 9.74 -12.30
CA ALA A 176 6.19 9.84 -10.85
C ALA A 176 6.15 11.31 -10.39
N GLU A 177 7.05 12.14 -10.93
CA GLU A 177 7.07 13.57 -10.62
C GLU A 177 5.77 14.27 -11.00
N GLU A 178 5.27 14.06 -12.21
CA GLU A 178 4.02 14.67 -12.68
C GLU A 178 2.82 14.18 -11.88
N HIS A 179 2.74 12.87 -11.63
CA HIS A 179 1.63 12.27 -10.89
C HIS A 179 1.55 12.85 -9.47
N ILE A 180 2.69 12.93 -8.77
CA ILE A 180 2.76 13.47 -7.41
C ILE A 180 2.37 14.95 -7.38
N ARG A 181 2.78 15.75 -8.37
CA ARG A 181 2.38 17.16 -8.46
C ARG A 181 0.86 17.30 -8.59
N ARG A 182 0.24 16.50 -9.46
CA ARG A 182 -1.22 16.52 -9.66
C ARG A 182 -1.97 16.08 -8.41
N LEU A 183 -1.54 14.99 -7.76
CA LEU A 183 -2.14 14.54 -6.50
C LEU A 183 -2.04 15.62 -5.42
N SER A 184 -0.84 16.20 -5.24
CA SER A 184 -0.62 17.28 -4.26
C SER A 184 -1.49 18.51 -4.55
N ALA A 185 -1.61 18.91 -5.83
CA ALA A 185 -2.48 20.02 -6.25
C ALA A 185 -3.97 19.73 -6.00
N ALA A 186 -4.38 18.47 -6.08
CA ALA A 186 -5.74 18.04 -5.76
C ALA A 186 -6.00 17.91 -4.25
N GLY A 187 -4.95 17.99 -3.41
CA GLY A 187 -5.02 17.75 -1.97
C GLY A 187 -5.06 16.27 -1.59
N ILE A 188 -4.65 15.38 -2.49
CA ILE A 188 -4.61 13.92 -2.30
C ILE A 188 -3.20 13.52 -1.87
N GLN A 189 -3.08 12.78 -0.78
CA GLN A 189 -1.79 12.35 -0.26
C GLN A 189 -1.22 11.19 -1.10
N SER A 190 0.07 11.26 -1.43
CA SER A 190 0.79 10.13 -2.05
C SER A 190 1.14 9.09 -0.99
N ALA A 191 0.61 7.87 -1.12
CA ALA A 191 1.06 6.71 -0.33
C ALA A 191 2.10 5.92 -1.15
N PHE A 192 3.38 6.02 -0.79
CA PHE A 192 4.45 5.50 -1.64
C PHE A 192 4.59 3.98 -1.53
N GLN A 193 4.37 3.26 -2.63
CA GLN A 193 4.74 1.84 -2.74
C GLN A 193 6.26 1.77 -2.95
N CYS A 194 6.99 1.37 -1.91
CA CYS A 194 8.43 1.19 -1.96
C CYS A 194 8.76 -0.30 -2.02
N TYR A 195 9.32 -0.72 -3.15
CA TYR A 195 9.66 -2.12 -3.42
C TYR A 195 10.98 -2.56 -2.82
N ASN A 196 11.87 -1.61 -2.58
CA ASN A 196 13.16 -1.78 -1.96
C ASN A 196 13.69 -0.40 -1.53
N ILE A 197 14.90 -0.38 -0.97
CA ILE A 197 15.53 0.86 -0.51
C ILE A 197 15.71 1.91 -1.63
N ASN A 198 15.87 1.49 -2.90
CA ASN A 198 16.07 2.42 -4.01
C ASN A 198 14.80 3.24 -4.31
N SER A 199 13.63 2.63 -4.14
CA SER A 199 12.34 3.35 -4.21
C SER A 199 12.29 4.44 -3.14
N PHE A 200 12.67 4.12 -1.91
CA PHE A 200 12.69 5.07 -0.80
C PHE A 200 13.70 6.22 -1.03
N GLU A 201 14.92 5.92 -1.49
CA GLU A 201 15.91 6.96 -1.84
C GLU A 201 15.38 7.92 -2.91
N SER A 202 14.62 7.39 -3.88
CA SER A 202 13.97 8.21 -4.89
C SER A 202 12.88 9.11 -4.29
N VAL A 203 12.07 8.62 -3.35
CA VAL A 203 11.08 9.44 -2.61
C VAL A 203 11.76 10.58 -1.85
N GLU A 204 12.84 10.30 -1.12
CA GLU A 204 13.59 11.34 -0.41
C GLU A 204 14.10 12.41 -1.38
N ARG A 205 14.61 12.02 -2.56
CA ARG A 205 15.05 12.98 -3.60
C ARG A 205 13.92 13.85 -4.11
N LEU A 206 12.72 13.29 -4.30
CA LEU A 206 11.54 14.04 -4.71
C LEU A 206 11.15 15.08 -3.65
N MET A 207 11.22 14.72 -2.36
CA MET A 207 10.99 15.66 -1.26
C MET A 207 12.04 16.76 -1.20
N ARG A 208 13.33 16.39 -1.28
CA ARG A 208 14.44 17.35 -1.24
C ARG A 208 14.44 18.34 -2.41
N ARG A 209 13.84 17.97 -3.54
CA ARG A 209 13.64 18.83 -4.73
C ARG A 209 12.35 19.65 -4.66
N GLY A 210 11.53 19.49 -3.62
CA GLY A 210 10.25 20.18 -3.46
C GLY A 210 9.14 19.69 -4.39
N ILE A 211 9.31 18.51 -4.99
CA ILE A 211 8.29 17.89 -5.86
C ILE A 211 7.17 17.31 -4.99
N TYR A 212 7.54 16.72 -3.85
CA TYR A 212 6.60 16.31 -2.82
C TYR A 212 6.82 17.11 -1.54
N LYS A 213 5.77 17.73 -1.02
CA LYS A 213 5.79 18.50 0.23
C LYS A 213 4.72 18.01 1.20
N GLY A 214 4.62 16.70 1.36
CA GLY A 214 3.64 16.07 2.25
C GLY A 214 4.27 15.13 3.27
N PRO A 215 3.47 14.52 4.14
CA PRO A 215 3.91 13.49 5.06
C PRO A 215 4.39 12.22 4.35
N LEU A 216 5.33 11.53 4.97
CA LEU A 216 5.92 10.31 4.44
C LEU A 216 5.07 9.10 4.84
N ALA A 217 4.06 8.79 4.02
CA ALA A 217 3.29 7.55 4.08
C ALA A 217 3.91 6.51 3.15
N LEU A 218 4.41 5.42 3.71
CA LEU A 218 5.16 4.38 3.02
C LEU A 218 4.46 3.03 3.16
N ASN A 219 4.47 2.26 2.09
CA ASN A 219 4.24 0.82 2.14
C ASN A 219 5.55 0.14 1.72
N TRP A 220 6.09 -0.72 2.57
CA TRP A 220 7.16 -1.64 2.21
C TRP A 220 6.54 -2.89 1.59
N VAL A 221 6.68 -3.03 0.27
CA VAL A 221 5.98 -4.03 -0.53
C VAL A 221 6.95 -5.15 -0.89
N ALA A 222 6.92 -6.23 -0.11
CA ALA A 222 7.84 -7.35 -0.21
C ALA A 222 7.18 -8.57 -0.87
N ILE A 223 6.89 -8.46 -2.16
CA ILE A 223 6.20 -9.50 -2.97
C ILE A 223 7.14 -10.23 -3.96
N GLY A 224 8.45 -9.94 -3.92
CA GLY A 224 9.45 -10.56 -4.79
C GLY A 224 9.38 -10.07 -6.23
N GLY A 225 10.05 -10.77 -7.14
CA GLY A 225 9.94 -10.57 -8.57
C GLY A 225 10.54 -9.27 -9.07
N GLY A 226 11.66 -8.82 -8.48
CA GLY A 226 12.27 -7.50 -8.67
C GLY A 226 12.09 -6.56 -7.47
N MET A 227 11.20 -6.91 -6.55
CA MET A 227 10.97 -6.26 -5.27
C MET A 227 11.68 -7.04 -4.14
N ASP A 228 11.72 -6.47 -2.94
CA ASP A 228 12.30 -7.12 -1.77
C ASP A 228 11.63 -8.48 -1.51
N ALA A 229 12.45 -9.46 -1.14
CA ALA A 229 11.96 -10.70 -0.55
C ALA A 229 11.48 -10.44 0.89
N PRO A 230 10.47 -11.18 1.40
CA PRO A 230 9.79 -10.91 2.66
C PRO A 230 10.56 -11.56 3.80
N ASN A 231 11.76 -11.04 4.06
CA ASN A 231 12.63 -11.52 5.13
C ASN A 231 13.08 -10.37 6.02
N ILE A 232 13.53 -10.74 7.22
CA ILE A 232 13.95 -9.78 8.24
C ILE A 232 15.13 -8.91 7.81
N TYR A 233 16.05 -9.41 6.97
CA TYR A 233 17.22 -8.64 6.55
C TYR A 233 16.82 -7.47 5.64
N ASN A 234 15.93 -7.74 4.67
CA ASN A 234 15.40 -6.71 3.80
C ASN A 234 14.56 -5.69 4.57
N LEU A 235 13.66 -6.15 5.43
CA LEU A 235 12.85 -5.28 6.28
C LEU A 235 13.74 -4.41 7.18
N ALA A 236 14.73 -5.00 7.86
CA ALA A 236 15.63 -4.27 8.74
C ALA A 236 16.47 -3.24 7.96
N ASN A 237 16.93 -3.58 6.77
CA ASN A 237 17.66 -2.64 5.91
C ASN A 237 16.77 -1.46 5.48
N PHE A 238 15.53 -1.73 5.09
CA PHE A 238 14.56 -0.71 4.71
C PHE A 238 14.20 0.20 5.89
N VAL A 239 13.81 -0.39 7.02
CA VAL A 239 13.46 0.31 8.26
C VAL A 239 14.62 1.15 8.79
N ARG A 240 15.87 0.71 8.64
CA ARG A 240 17.05 1.50 9.01
C ARG A 240 17.14 2.81 8.23
N ALA A 241 16.72 2.84 6.97
CA ALA A 241 16.76 4.02 6.11
C ALA A 241 15.59 5.00 6.36
N VAL A 242 14.41 4.47 6.72
CA VAL A 242 13.20 5.26 6.96
C VAL A 242 13.36 6.13 8.23
N PRO A 243 13.04 7.45 8.19
CA PRO A 243 13.12 8.32 9.36
C PRO A 243 11.97 8.08 10.36
N ASP A 244 12.16 8.47 11.62
CA ASP A 244 11.19 8.25 12.71
C ASP A 244 9.84 8.94 12.52
N GLY A 245 9.74 9.94 11.63
CA GLY A 245 8.50 10.68 11.36
C GLY A 245 7.56 10.06 10.31
N ALA A 246 7.95 8.92 9.74
CA ALA A 246 7.21 8.24 8.67
C ALA A 246 6.12 7.30 9.20
N MET A 247 5.02 7.20 8.47
CA MET A 247 4.05 6.12 8.62
C MET A 247 4.49 4.99 7.70
N LEU A 248 4.85 3.83 8.26
CA LEU A 248 5.27 2.67 7.49
C LEU A 248 4.31 1.50 7.68
N THR A 249 3.70 1.06 6.59
CA THR A 249 2.91 -0.17 6.51
C THR A 249 3.73 -1.27 5.85
N VAL A 250 3.67 -2.49 6.40
CA VAL A 250 4.28 -3.67 5.78
C VAL A 250 3.27 -4.42 4.92
N GLU A 251 3.71 -4.88 3.75
CA GLU A 251 2.89 -5.58 2.75
C GLU A 251 3.71 -6.75 2.16
N SER A 252 3.06 -7.90 1.94
CA SER A 252 3.65 -9.08 1.31
C SER A 252 2.57 -9.89 0.60
N SER A 253 2.88 -11.08 0.09
CA SER A 253 1.92 -11.92 -0.64
C SER A 253 1.81 -13.34 -0.07
N VAL A 254 0.69 -13.98 -0.35
CA VAL A 254 0.34 -15.36 0.06
C VAL A 254 0.60 -15.60 1.56
N LEU A 255 1.16 -16.75 1.92
CA LEU A 255 1.44 -17.09 3.32
C LEU A 255 2.54 -16.26 3.98
N ASN A 256 3.20 -15.33 3.26
CA ASN A 256 4.13 -14.38 3.86
C ASN A 256 3.42 -13.19 4.51
N VAL A 257 2.16 -12.90 4.14
CA VAL A 257 1.36 -11.78 4.69
C VAL A 257 1.33 -11.80 6.21
N LEU A 258 0.88 -12.90 6.82
CA LEU A 258 0.75 -12.97 8.27
C LEU A 258 2.13 -12.87 8.99
N PRO A 259 3.17 -13.66 8.65
CA PRO A 259 4.50 -13.50 9.24
C PRO A 259 5.08 -12.09 9.13
N ILE A 260 4.96 -11.43 7.97
CA ILE A 260 5.41 -10.05 7.80
C ILE A 260 4.60 -9.08 8.66
N ASN A 261 3.28 -9.27 8.75
CA ASN A 261 2.45 -8.50 9.66
C ASN A 261 2.87 -8.69 11.12
N MET A 262 3.29 -9.89 11.52
CA MET A 262 3.82 -10.12 12.89
C MET A 262 5.11 -9.36 13.13
N MET A 263 6.02 -9.33 12.15
CA MET A 263 7.23 -8.52 12.24
C MET A 263 6.89 -7.03 12.31
N GLY A 264 5.93 -6.56 11.51
CA GLY A 264 5.44 -5.19 11.53
C GLY A 264 4.88 -4.78 12.89
N ILE A 265 3.94 -5.56 13.44
CA ILE A 265 3.35 -5.33 14.76
C ILE A 265 4.44 -5.31 15.84
N ALA A 266 5.34 -6.30 15.83
CA ALA A 266 6.43 -6.41 16.80
C ALA A 266 7.42 -5.25 16.73
N LEU A 267 7.53 -4.54 15.61
CA LEU A 267 8.39 -3.35 15.44
C LEU A 267 7.64 -2.03 15.67
N GLY A 268 6.35 -2.06 15.99
CA GLY A 268 5.50 -0.87 16.11
C GLY A 268 5.05 -0.28 14.76
N LEU A 269 5.26 -0.99 13.65
CA LEU A 269 4.83 -0.59 12.30
C LEU A 269 3.34 -0.89 12.07
N HIS A 270 2.81 -0.42 10.94
CA HIS A 270 1.43 -0.71 10.52
C HIS A 270 1.37 -1.87 9.54
N VAL A 271 0.18 -2.43 9.34
CA VAL A 271 0.02 -3.70 8.61
C VAL A 271 -1.06 -3.61 7.55
N ARG A 272 -0.91 -4.42 6.50
CA ARG A 272 -1.89 -4.60 5.44
C ARG A 272 -2.27 -6.07 5.32
N CYS A 273 -3.55 -6.33 5.04
CA CYS A 273 -4.03 -7.66 4.69
C CYS A 273 -5.27 -7.61 3.80
N GLY A 274 -5.63 -8.76 3.25
CA GLY A 274 -6.84 -8.92 2.46
C GLY A 274 -6.67 -9.96 1.38
N THR A 275 -7.77 -10.24 0.71
CA THR A 275 -7.85 -11.21 -0.39
C THR A 275 -7.02 -10.80 -1.61
N GLU A 276 -6.64 -9.52 -1.72
CA GLU A 276 -5.63 -9.08 -2.68
C GLU A 276 -4.27 -9.69 -2.45
N ASP A 277 -3.87 -9.76 -1.18
CA ASP A 277 -2.54 -10.17 -0.83
C ASP A 277 -2.47 -11.69 -0.61
N ASN A 278 -3.54 -12.29 -0.06
CA ASN A 278 -3.57 -13.70 0.29
C ASN A 278 -4.99 -14.29 0.32
N LEU A 279 -5.17 -15.48 -0.26
CA LEU A 279 -6.43 -16.23 -0.19
C LEU A 279 -6.43 -17.35 0.86
N TRP A 280 -5.28 -17.72 1.45
CA TRP A 280 -5.13 -18.98 2.18
C TRP A 280 -4.88 -18.78 3.67
N ASN A 281 -5.47 -19.63 4.51
CA ASN A 281 -5.05 -19.67 5.91
C ASN A 281 -3.62 -20.24 6.03
N GLN A 282 -2.95 -20.01 7.16
CA GLN A 282 -1.53 -20.36 7.32
C GLN A 282 -1.21 -21.86 7.13
N THR A 283 -2.19 -22.75 7.31
CA THR A 283 -2.06 -24.20 7.13
C THR A 283 -2.42 -24.68 5.72
N ARG A 284 -2.89 -23.79 4.83
CA ARG A 284 -3.44 -24.09 3.49
C ARG A 284 -4.57 -25.13 3.51
N THR A 285 -5.34 -25.19 4.59
CA THR A 285 -6.48 -26.13 4.69
C THR A 285 -7.79 -25.49 4.25
N ALA A 286 -7.86 -24.17 4.22
CA ALA A 286 -9.03 -23.41 3.76
C ALA A 286 -8.61 -22.04 3.24
N LYS A 287 -9.48 -21.44 2.43
CA LYS A 287 -9.37 -20.02 2.08
C LYS A 287 -9.80 -19.16 3.27
N ILE A 288 -9.26 -17.94 3.37
CA ILE A 288 -9.54 -16.99 4.45
C ILE A 288 -9.92 -15.62 3.88
N GLY A 289 -11.13 -15.16 4.20
CA GLY A 289 -11.66 -13.88 3.72
C GLY A 289 -10.99 -12.67 4.38
N THR A 290 -11.15 -11.49 3.80
CA THR A 290 -10.47 -10.28 4.27
C THR A 290 -10.87 -9.92 5.70
N VAL A 291 -12.17 -10.02 6.02
CA VAL A 291 -12.69 -9.76 7.37
C VAL A 291 -12.01 -10.67 8.41
N ALA A 292 -11.93 -11.98 8.12
CA ALA A 292 -11.29 -12.94 9.02
C ALA A 292 -9.78 -12.70 9.18
N GLN A 293 -9.10 -12.20 8.14
CA GLN A 293 -7.70 -11.78 8.23
C GLN A 293 -7.55 -10.55 9.14
N ILE A 294 -8.43 -9.56 9.03
CA ILE A 294 -8.45 -8.38 9.91
C ILE A 294 -8.69 -8.80 11.36
N GLU A 295 -9.72 -9.60 11.62
CA GLU A 295 -10.03 -10.10 12.97
C GLU A 295 -8.85 -10.89 13.58
N GLN A 296 -8.11 -11.64 12.75
CA GLN A 296 -6.89 -12.31 13.17
C GLN A 296 -5.81 -11.31 13.61
N LEU A 297 -5.61 -10.22 12.87
CA LEU A 297 -4.66 -9.16 13.23
C LEU A 297 -5.11 -8.39 14.47
N VAL A 298 -6.41 -8.09 14.61
CA VAL A 298 -6.98 -7.44 15.80
C VAL A 298 -6.72 -8.26 17.05
N ARG A 299 -7.01 -9.56 17.00
CA ARG A 299 -6.75 -10.47 18.11
C ARG A 299 -5.26 -10.47 18.48
N ILE A 300 -4.38 -10.62 17.49
CA ILE A 300 -2.93 -10.71 17.76
C ILE A 300 -2.38 -9.38 18.29
N ALA A 301 -2.81 -8.23 17.76
CA ALA A 301 -2.42 -6.93 18.29
C ALA A 301 -2.80 -6.79 19.77
N GLY A 302 -3.98 -7.31 20.15
CA GLY A 302 -4.41 -7.41 21.54
C GLY A 302 -3.47 -8.23 22.43
N GLU A 303 -2.93 -9.36 21.94
CA GLU A 303 -1.93 -10.16 22.66
C GLU A 303 -0.60 -9.40 22.88
N PHE A 304 -0.27 -8.45 22.00
CA PHE A 304 0.88 -7.54 22.17
C PHE A 304 0.55 -6.33 23.06
N GLY A 305 -0.70 -6.20 23.54
CA GLY A 305 -1.16 -5.03 24.30
C GLY A 305 -1.31 -3.77 23.45
N ARG A 306 -1.24 -3.87 22.12
CA ARG A 306 -1.32 -2.73 21.20
C ARG A 306 -2.76 -2.53 20.73
N PRO A 307 -3.42 -1.40 21.05
CA PRO A 307 -4.79 -1.15 20.64
C PRO A 307 -4.88 -0.92 19.13
N ILE A 308 -6.04 -1.19 18.54
CA ILE A 308 -6.35 -0.83 17.15
C ILE A 308 -6.67 0.66 17.05
N ALA A 309 -6.16 1.32 16.01
CA ALA A 309 -6.44 2.72 15.78
C ALA A 309 -7.94 2.92 15.50
N THR A 310 -8.53 3.94 16.10
CA THR A 310 -9.79 4.52 15.62
C THR A 310 -9.55 5.23 14.29
N ALA A 311 -10.61 5.51 13.52
CA ALA A 311 -10.47 6.25 12.27
C ALA A 311 -9.83 7.64 12.46
N GLN A 312 -10.18 8.35 13.54
CA GLN A 312 -9.54 9.61 13.90
C GLN A 312 -8.03 9.43 14.14
N GLN A 313 -7.64 8.46 14.97
CA GLN A 313 -6.22 8.18 15.24
C GLN A 313 -5.48 7.79 13.96
N ALA A 314 -6.09 6.97 13.09
CA ALA A 314 -5.51 6.60 11.81
C ALA A 314 -5.28 7.84 10.93
N ARG A 315 -6.21 8.81 10.92
CA ARG A 315 -6.05 10.07 10.17
C ARG A 315 -4.91 10.92 10.70
N GLU A 316 -4.75 10.96 12.02
CA GLU A 316 -3.64 11.67 12.69
C GLU A 316 -2.29 10.99 12.42
N ILE A 317 -2.22 9.66 12.54
CA ILE A 317 -1.03 8.84 12.26
C ILE A 317 -0.59 8.99 10.80
N CYS A 318 -1.53 8.85 9.86
CA CYS A 318 -1.29 9.02 8.43
C CYS A 318 -1.10 10.48 8.02
N LYS A 319 -1.39 11.43 8.91
CA LYS A 319 -1.34 12.89 8.67
C LYS A 319 -2.17 13.28 7.44
N ILE A 320 -3.39 12.75 7.33
CA ILE A 320 -4.27 13.00 6.19
C ILE A 320 -4.60 14.50 6.08
N GLY A 321 -4.49 15.06 4.86
CA GLY A 321 -4.77 16.47 4.58
C GLY A 321 -3.62 17.44 4.92
N VAL A 322 -2.50 16.95 5.45
CA VAL A 322 -1.33 17.78 5.74
C VAL A 322 -0.47 17.95 4.48
N PHE A 323 -0.13 19.19 4.15
CA PHE A 323 0.87 19.57 3.16
C PHE A 323 1.68 20.75 3.72
N TYR A 324 2.97 20.80 3.41
CA TYR A 324 3.91 21.80 3.91
C TYR A 324 4.23 22.83 2.82
N ASP A 325 4.56 24.05 3.25
CA ASP A 325 4.83 25.15 2.33
C ASP A 325 6.25 25.07 1.75
N THR A 326 7.22 24.67 2.57
CA THR A 326 8.64 24.66 2.20
C THR A 326 9.26 23.26 2.20
N VAL A 327 10.39 23.12 1.51
CA VAL A 327 11.19 21.88 1.52
C VAL A 327 11.76 21.64 2.93
N GLU A 328 12.22 22.70 3.59
CA GLU A 328 12.81 22.65 4.92
C GLU A 328 11.80 22.14 5.96
N GLU A 329 10.58 22.68 5.96
CA GLU A 329 9.49 22.19 6.82
C GLU A 329 9.14 20.73 6.50
N THR A 330 9.05 20.40 5.21
CA THR A 330 8.77 19.02 4.78
C THR A 330 9.81 18.04 5.31
N LEU A 331 11.10 18.37 5.18
CA LEU A 331 12.20 17.51 5.65
C LEU A 331 12.19 17.39 7.17
N LEU A 332 12.02 18.51 7.88
CA LEU A 332 11.97 18.52 9.34
C LEU A 332 10.80 17.69 9.88
N ALA A 333 9.59 17.89 9.35
CA ALA A 333 8.38 17.22 9.81
C ALA A 333 8.37 15.70 9.53
N ASN A 334 9.20 15.25 8.60
CA ASN A 334 9.40 13.84 8.29
C ASN A 334 10.68 13.26 8.93
N GLY A 335 11.41 14.02 9.74
CA GLY A 335 12.58 13.53 10.48
C GLY A 335 13.88 13.46 9.66
N PHE A 336 13.97 14.16 8.53
CA PHE A 336 15.18 14.25 7.73
C PHE A 336 16.09 15.40 8.18
N ALA A 337 17.39 15.23 7.96
CA ALA A 337 18.33 16.34 8.00
C ALA A 337 18.03 17.37 6.89
N PRO A 338 18.22 18.67 7.15
CA PRO A 338 17.98 19.73 6.17
C PRO A 338 18.87 19.55 4.94
N ASN A 339 18.44 20.11 3.81
CA ASN A 339 19.31 20.19 2.63
C ASN A 339 20.58 20.99 2.98
N ARG A 340 21.74 20.48 2.59
CA ARG A 340 23.01 21.18 2.79
C ARG A 340 23.04 22.42 1.92
N ASN A 341 23.09 23.60 2.53
CA ASN A 341 23.12 24.90 1.84
C ASN A 341 24.52 25.31 1.33
N GLY A 342 25.48 24.37 1.24
CA GLY A 342 26.86 24.63 0.79
C GLY A 342 27.72 25.46 1.76
N GLY A 343 27.13 26.32 2.59
CA GLY A 343 27.81 27.21 3.53
C GLY A 343 28.16 26.57 4.87
N GLN A 344 27.42 25.56 5.31
CA GLN A 344 27.81 24.72 6.44
C GLN A 344 28.45 23.42 5.95
N GLN A 345 29.69 23.54 5.47
CA GLN A 345 30.60 22.40 5.38
C GLN A 345 30.77 21.86 6.80
N GLY A 346 30.20 20.71 7.12
CA GLY A 346 30.38 20.07 8.42
C GLY A 346 31.86 19.91 8.79
N PHE A 347 32.12 19.68 10.08
CA PHE A 347 33.39 19.60 10.84
C PHE A 347 34.62 18.89 10.22
N LEU A 348 34.57 18.44 8.96
CA LEU A 348 35.63 17.72 8.25
C LEU A 348 36.55 18.62 7.40
N ARG A 349 36.38 19.94 7.39
CA ARG A 349 37.45 20.86 6.99
C ARG A 349 38.11 21.47 8.22
N LYS A 350 39.25 20.91 8.62
CA LYS A 350 40.28 21.74 9.26
C LYS A 350 40.66 22.80 8.23
N ALA A 351 40.39 24.07 8.54
CA ALA A 351 41.11 25.14 7.89
C ALA A 351 42.61 24.87 8.11
N ALA A 352 43.35 24.78 7.01
CA ALA A 352 44.80 24.92 7.01
C ALA A 352 45.12 26.36 6.60
#